data_AF-A0A7W3RIE8-F1
#
_entry.id   AF-A0A7W3RIE8-F1
#
_cell.length_a   1.000
_cell.length_b   1.000
_cell.length_c   1.000
_cell.angle_alpha   90.00
_cell.angle_beta   90.00
_cell.angle_gamma   90.00
#
_symmetry.space_group_name_H-M   'P 1'
#
loop_
_entity.id
_entity.type
_entity.pdbx_description
1 polymer ?
#
loop_
_entity_poly.entity_id
_entity_poly.type
_entity_poly.pdbx_seq_one_letter_code
_entity_poly.pdbx_strand_id
1 'polypeptide(L)'
;MLFLAGSTEWKTSPAAHRLAVEARERGLAVHMGRVNSRRRLRIAQAFGCASCDGTYLAFGPDTNLPRLLAWMNELHTTPTLFGDEA
;
A
#
# COMPACT_ATOMS: atom_id res chain seq x y z
N MET A 1 -0.70 12.65 9.73
CA MET A 1 -0.35 11.52 8.84
C MET A 1 0.27 10.41 9.67
N LEU A 2 -0.05 9.15 9.38
CA LEU A 2 0.64 7.97 9.91
C LEU A 2 1.58 7.40 8.84
N PHE A 3 2.84 7.12 9.22
CA PHE A 3 3.80 6.47 8.32
C PHE A 3 4.10 5.04 8.76
N LEU A 4 3.73 4.07 7.92
CA LEU A 4 4.00 2.65 8.11
C LEU A 4 5.31 2.25 7.43
N ALA A 5 6.38 2.20 8.23
CA ALA A 5 7.72 1.80 7.82
C ALA A 5 8.31 0.76 8.78
N GLY A 6 9.63 0.54 8.72
CA GLY A 6 10.32 -0.49 9.51
C GLY A 6 10.38 -1.84 8.81
N SER A 7 10.41 -2.92 9.59
CA SER A 7 10.51 -4.28 9.03
C SER A 7 9.27 -4.64 8.23
N THR A 8 9.42 -5.55 7.26
CA THR A 8 8.26 -6.03 6.49
C THR A 8 7.27 -6.73 7.40
N GLU A 9 7.75 -7.56 8.31
CA GLU A 9 6.94 -8.27 9.30
C GLU A 9 6.07 -7.31 10.12
N TRP A 10 6.66 -6.24 10.65
CA TRP A 10 5.94 -5.21 11.40
C TRP A 10 4.90 -4.49 10.55
N LYS A 11 5.30 -3.86 9.44
CA LYS A 11 4.38 -2.97 8.67
C LYS A 11 3.27 -3.72 7.94
N THR A 12 3.41 -5.04 7.77
CA THR A 12 2.36 -5.90 7.22
C THR A 12 1.61 -6.71 8.29
N SER A 13 1.86 -6.44 9.56
CA SER A 13 1.22 -7.15 10.68
C SER A 13 -0.22 -6.69 10.92
N PRO A 14 -1.04 -7.49 11.62
CA PRO A 14 -2.35 -7.05 12.12
C PRO A 14 -2.28 -5.83 13.05
N ALA A 15 -1.17 -5.64 13.76
CA ALA A 15 -0.99 -4.47 14.63
C ALA A 15 -0.86 -3.18 13.80
N ALA A 16 -0.06 -3.21 12.72
CA ALA A 16 0.06 -2.09 11.80
C ALA A 16 -1.27 -1.79 11.08
N HIS A 17 -2.06 -2.82 10.76
CA HIS A 17 -3.41 -2.64 10.20
C HIS A 17 -4.32 -1.87 11.16
N ARG A 18 -4.36 -2.25 12.45
CA ARG A 18 -5.18 -1.55 13.46
C ARG A 18 -4.77 -0.09 13.62
N LEU A 19 -3.48 0.23 13.55
CA LEU A 19 -3.00 1.61 13.57
C LEU A 19 -3.43 2.39 12.32
N ALA A 20 -3.47 1.75 11.16
CA ALA A 20 -3.96 2.38 9.93
C ALA A 20 -5.46 2.71 10.02
N VAL A 21 -6.27 1.79 10.57
CA VAL A 21 -7.70 2.02 10.83
C VAL A 21 -7.89 3.20 11.80
N GLU A 22 -7.21 3.18 12.95
CA GLU A 22 -7.28 4.27 13.94
C GLU A 22 -6.87 5.63 13.34
N ALA A 23 -5.81 5.66 12.52
CA ALA A 23 -5.37 6.89 11.87
C ALA A 23 -6.44 7.43 10.91
N ARG A 24 -7.08 6.55 10.13
CA ARG A 24 -8.17 6.92 9.22
C ARG A 24 -9.40 7.40 9.97
N GLU A 25 -9.79 6.74 11.06
CA GLU A 25 -10.90 7.17 11.93
C GLU A 25 -10.67 8.56 12.52
N ARG A 26 -9.41 8.97 12.71
CA ARG A 26 -9.01 10.32 13.11
C ARG A 26 -8.85 11.31 11.95
N GLY A 27 -9.18 10.92 10.73
CA GLY A 27 -9.00 11.75 9.53
C GLY A 27 -7.54 11.96 9.12
N LEU A 28 -6.61 11.10 9.54
CA LEU A 28 -5.21 11.16 9.17
C LEU A 28 -4.93 10.28 7.94
N ALA A 29 -4.27 10.85 6.94
CA ALA A 29 -3.74 10.06 5.83
C ALA A 29 -2.69 9.04 6.31
N VAL A 30 -2.70 7.84 5.73
CA VAL A 30 -1.73 6.77 5.98
C VAL A 30 -0.82 6.62 4.76
N HIS A 31 0.49 6.54 5.00
CA HIS A 31 1.51 6.30 3.97
C HIS A 31 2.31 5.05 4.30
N MET A 32 2.60 4.17 3.31
CA MET A 32 3.44 2.99 3.50
C MET A 32 4.74 3.08 2.67
N GLY A 33 5.88 3.00 3.35
CA GLY A 33 7.18 3.05 2.67
C GLY A 33 7.66 1.69 2.15
N ARG A 34 8.61 1.68 1.22
CA ARG A 34 9.26 0.45 0.66
C ARG A 34 8.28 -0.61 0.12
N VAL A 35 7.28 -0.16 -0.63
CA VAL A 35 6.31 -0.97 -1.38
C VAL A 35 6.92 -1.38 -2.72
N ASN A 36 7.87 -2.32 -2.66
CA ASN A 36 8.64 -2.78 -3.83
C ASN A 36 8.09 -4.06 -4.48
N SER A 37 6.83 -4.43 -4.20
CA SER A 37 6.23 -5.64 -4.76
C SER A 37 4.72 -5.55 -4.83
N ARG A 38 4.11 -6.27 -5.80
CA ARG A 38 2.64 -6.40 -5.94
C ARG A 38 1.96 -6.78 -4.63
N ARG A 39 2.54 -7.74 -3.88
CA ARG A 39 2.00 -8.18 -2.59
C ARG A 39 1.94 -7.02 -1.59
N ARG A 40 2.99 -6.21 -1.49
CA ARG A 40 2.99 -5.05 -0.57
C ARG A 40 2.05 -3.95 -1.05
N LEU A 41 1.89 -3.77 -2.36
CA LEU A 41 0.97 -2.79 -2.92
C LEU A 41 -0.49 -3.15 -2.57
N ARG A 42 -0.86 -4.43 -2.66
CA ARG A 42 -2.17 -4.93 -2.18
C ARG A 42 -2.37 -4.74 -0.69
N ILE A 43 -1.33 -4.94 0.11
CA ILE A 43 -1.42 -4.70 1.56
C ILE A 43 -1.62 -3.21 1.85
N ALA A 44 -0.92 -2.33 1.13
CA ALA A 44 -1.12 -0.88 1.27
C ALA A 44 -2.56 -0.47 0.90
N GLN A 45 -3.12 -1.02 -0.18
CA GLN A 45 -4.54 -0.82 -0.53
C GLN A 45 -5.45 -1.33 0.59
N ALA A 46 -5.26 -2.57 1.06
CA ALA A 46 -6.08 -3.17 2.11
C ALA A 46 -6.01 -2.42 3.46
N PHE A 47 -4.90 -1.74 3.74
CA PHE A 47 -4.75 -0.91 4.94
C PHE A 47 -5.36 0.49 4.77
N GLY A 48 -5.89 0.82 3.59
CA GLY A 48 -6.39 2.15 3.27
C GLY A 48 -5.30 3.21 3.21
N CYS A 49 -4.09 2.85 2.77
CA CYS A 49 -3.02 3.82 2.57
C CYS A 49 -3.38 4.78 1.42
N ALA A 50 -3.36 6.08 1.70
CA ALA A 50 -3.58 7.13 0.69
C ALA A 50 -2.40 7.24 -0.29
N SER A 51 -1.21 6.78 0.12
CA SER A 51 -0.03 6.76 -0.74
C SER A 51 0.97 5.69 -0.29
N CYS A 52 1.88 5.33 -1.18
CA CYS A 52 3.04 4.51 -0.86
C CYS A 52 4.25 4.90 -1.71
N ASP A 53 5.45 4.64 -1.19
CA ASP A 53 6.71 4.82 -1.93
C ASP A 53 7.45 3.49 -2.11
N GLY A 54 8.39 3.48 -3.05
CA GLY A 54 9.30 2.37 -3.25
C GLY A 54 10.37 2.65 -4.29
N THR A 55 11.37 1.79 -4.33
CA THR A 55 12.47 1.84 -5.29
C THR A 55 12.27 0.89 -6.47
N TYR A 56 11.09 0.27 -6.63
CA TYR A 56 10.85 -0.77 -7.64
C TYR A 56 11.20 -0.32 -9.06
N LEU A 57 10.85 0.93 -9.42
CA LEU A 57 11.15 1.48 -10.74
C LEU A 57 12.62 1.89 -10.92
N ALA A 58 13.36 2.11 -9.83
CA ALA A 58 14.80 2.40 -9.93
C ALA A 58 15.60 1.19 -10.45
N PHE A 59 15.05 -0.03 -10.34
CA PHE A 59 15.72 -1.28 -10.74
C PHE A 59 15.08 -1.87 -12.01
N GLY A 60 15.39 -1.30 -13.16
CA GLY A 60 14.87 -1.75 -14.46
C GLY A 60 13.53 -1.10 -14.83
N PRO A 61 13.49 0.23 -15.00
CA PRO A 61 12.26 0.98 -15.24
C PRO A 61 11.49 0.49 -16.47
N ASP A 62 12.17 0.22 -17.59
CA ASP A 62 11.52 -0.23 -18.83
C ASP A 62 10.80 -1.58 -18.67
N THR A 63 11.33 -2.44 -17.79
CA THR A 63 10.70 -3.74 -17.47
C THR A 63 9.63 -3.61 -16.40
N ASN A 64 9.86 -2.79 -15.39
CA ASN A 64 9.02 -2.73 -14.19
C ASN A 64 7.87 -1.75 -14.28
N LEU A 65 7.96 -0.69 -15.10
CA LEU A 65 6.89 0.27 -15.29
C LEU A 65 5.64 -0.38 -15.91
N PRO A 66 5.73 -1.17 -17.01
CA PRO A 66 4.55 -1.87 -17.53
C PRO A 66 3.92 -2.83 -16.51
N ARG A 67 4.75 -3.50 -15.69
CA ARG A 67 4.27 -4.40 -14.62
C ARG A 67 3.56 -3.64 -13.52
N LEU A 68 4.10 -2.52 -13.08
CA LEU A 68 3.49 -1.66 -12.07
C LEU A 68 2.15 -1.11 -12.57
N LEU A 69 2.09 -0.62 -13.81
CA LEU A 69 0.85 -0.14 -14.41
C LEU A 69 -0.22 -1.24 -14.46
N ALA A 70 0.16 -2.47 -14.81
CA ALA A 70 -0.75 -3.61 -14.77
C ALA A 70 -1.28 -3.86 -13.34
N TRP A 71 -0.42 -3.80 -12.32
CA TRP A 71 -0.86 -3.95 -10.92
C TRP A 71 -1.79 -2.82 -10.49
N MET A 72 -1.50 -1.57 -10.85
CA MET A 72 -2.37 -0.42 -10.56
C MET A 72 -3.75 -0.60 -11.19
N ASN A 73 -3.80 -1.04 -12.45
CA ASN A 73 -5.07 -1.33 -13.12
C ASN A 73 -5.85 -2.43 -12.40
N GLU A 74 -5.19 -3.52 -12.00
CA GLU A 74 -5.84 -4.58 -11.21
C GLU A 74 -6.43 -4.08 -9.88
N LEU A 75 -5.74 -3.18 -9.17
CA LEU A 75 -6.24 -2.62 -7.90
C LEU A 75 -7.47 -1.74 -8.12
N HIS A 76 -7.50 -0.96 -9.21
CA HIS A 76 -8.66 -0.13 -9.54
C HIS A 76 -9.89 -0.94 -9.96
N THR A 77 -9.69 -2.11 -10.58
CA THR A 77 -10.80 -2.96 -11.05
C THR A 77 -11.25 -4.01 -10.04
N THR A 78 -10.48 -4.24 -8.98
CA THR A 78 -10.76 -5.28 -7.98
C THR A 78 -11.17 -4.62 -6.68
N PRO A 79 -12.46 -4.68 -6.30
CA PRO A 79 -12.90 -4.23 -4.98
C PRO A 79 -12.12 -5.00 -3.92
N THR A 80 -11.64 -4.31 -2.89
CA THR A 80 -11.17 -5.03 -1.71
C THR A 80 -12.34 -5.78 -1.08
N LEU A 81 -12.08 -6.93 -0.44
CA LEU A 81 -13.11 -7.78 0.17
C LEU A 81 -13.98 -7.02 1.19
N PHE A 82 -13.46 -5.92 1.74
CA PHE A 82 -14.12 -5.11 2.76
C PHE A 82 -14.70 -3.79 2.23
N GLY A 83 -14.74 -3.60 0.90
CA GLY A 83 -15.21 -2.37 0.27
C GLY A 83 -14.15 -1.26 0.33
N ASP A 84 -14.00 -0.56 -0.79
CA ASP A 84 -13.15 0.62 -0.86
C ASP A 84 -13.95 1.81 -0.31
N GLU A 85 -14.03 1.93 1.01
CA GLU A 85 -14.66 3.12 1.62
C GLU A 85 -13.78 4.34 1.38
N ALA A 86 -14.28 5.23 0.52
CA ALA A 86 -13.71 6.51 0.11
C ALA A 86 -13.75 7.56 1.23
#